data_AF-A0A6V7HUD9-F1
#
_entry.id   AF-A0A6V7HUD9-F1
#
_cell.length_a   1.000
_cell.length_b   1.000
_cell.length_c   1.000
_cell.angle_alpha   90.00
_cell.angle_beta   90.00
_cell.angle_gamma   90.00
#
_symmetry.space_group_name_H-M   'P 1'
#
loop_
_entity.id
_entity.type
_entity.pdbx_description
1 polymer ?
#
loop_
_entity_poly.entity_id
_entity_poly.type
_entity_poly.pdbx_seq_one_letter_code
_entity_poly.pdbx_strand_id
1 'polypeptide(L)' 'MGRKAVEYSLVTEDGYILKIFRLPPNTLADNKKRRIPVYIQHPFLGTADVFVLRGPELSL' A
#
# COMPACT_ATOMS: atom_id res chain seq x y z
N MET A 1 -15.65 -7.76 0.39
CA MET A 1 -15.03 -7.76 -0.96
C MET A 1 -13.55 -7.42 -0.81
N GLY A 2 -12.64 -8.10 -1.52
CA GLY A 2 -11.20 -7.85 -1.43
C GLY A 2 -10.73 -6.67 -2.28
N ARG A 3 -9.63 -6.02 -1.90
CA ARG A 3 -8.98 -4.96 -2.70
C ARG A 3 -7.84 -5.52 -3.52
N LYS A 4 -7.58 -4.95 -4.70
CA LYS A 4 -6.37 -5.26 -5.47
C LYS A 4 -5.17 -4.65 -4.76
N ALA A 5 -4.08 -5.41 -4.65
CA ALA A 5 -2.78 -4.93 -4.21
C ALA A 5 -1.75 -5.16 -5.34
N VAL A 6 -0.79 -4.25 -5.45
CA VAL A 6 0.36 -4.37 -6.36
C VAL A 6 1.63 -4.41 -5.51
N GLU A 7 2.48 -5.39 -5.75
CA GLU A 7 3.77 -5.56 -5.06
C GLU A 7 4.90 -4.98 -5.90
N TYR A 8 5.87 -4.36 -5.24
CA TYR A 8 7.14 -3.96 -5.86
C TYR A 8 8.30 -4.40 -4.99
N SER A 9 9.38 -4.84 -5.63
CA SER A 9 10.67 -5.10 -5.00
C SER A 9 11.63 -3.98 -5.37
N LEU A 10 12.15 -3.28 -4.37
CA LEU A 10 13.10 -2.20 -4.51
C LEU A 10 14.44 -2.60 -3.90
N VAL A 11 15.52 -2.11 -4.47
CA VAL A 11 16.88 -2.28 -3.94
C VAL A 11 17.35 -0.90 -3.51
N THR A 12 17.71 -0.74 -2.24
CA THR A 12 18.31 0.50 -1.75
C THR A 12 19.76 0.62 -2.24
N GLU A 13 20.32 1.82 -2.18
CA GLU A 13 21.70 2.08 -2.61
C GLU A 13 22.73 1.21 -1.86
N ASP A 14 22.47 0.94 -0.59
CA ASP A 14 23.27 0.07 0.30
C ASP A 14 22.89 -1.42 0.22
N GLY A 15 22.04 -1.82 -0.73
CA GLY A 15 21.83 -3.21 -1.11
C GLY A 15 20.70 -3.95 -0.39
N TYR A 16 19.88 -3.28 0.43
CA TYR A 16 18.71 -3.90 1.04
C TYR A 16 17.58 -4.09 0.04
N ILE A 17 16.92 -5.24 0.09
CA ILE A 17 15.75 -5.55 -0.74
C ILE A 17 14.48 -5.25 0.06
N LEU A 18 13.77 -4.20 -0.33
CA LEU A 18 12.51 -3.78 0.27
C LEU A 18 11.33 -4.26 -0.57
N LYS A 19 10.35 -4.92 0.07
CA LYS A 19 9.05 -5.18 -0.56
C LYS A 19 8.06 -4.10 -0.13
N ILE A 20 7.47 -3.42 -1.10
CA ILE A 20 6.41 -2.41 -0.87
C ILE A 20 5.10 -2.81 -1.54
N PHE A 21 4.00 -2.34 -0.98
CA PHE A 21 2.65 -2.64 -1.45
C PHE A 21 1.92 -1.35 -1.81
N ARG A 22 1.27 -1.34 -2.97
CA ARG A 22 0.40 -0.24 -3.42
C ARG A 22 -1.02 -0.72 -3.55
N LEU A 23 -1.95 0.01 -2.95
CA LEU A 23 -3.38 -0.18 -3.12
C LEU A 23 -3.90 0.77 -4.22
N PRO A 24 -4.09 0.30 -5.47
CA PRO A 24 -4.73 1.12 -6.50
C PRO A 24 -6.18 1.45 -6.14
N PRO A 25 -6.79 2.42 -6.85
CA PRO A 25 -8.21 2.73 -6.69
C PRO A 25 -9.10 1.51 -6.97
N ASN A 26 -10.17 1.36 -6.18
CA ASN A 26 -11.09 0.21 -6.27
C ASN A 26 -11.95 0.21 -7.54
N THR A 27 -12.21 1.38 -8.14
CA THR A 27 -13.05 1.48 -9.33
C THR A 27 -12.33 2.18 -10.49
N LEU A 28 -12.67 1.81 -11.73
CA LEU A 28 -12.19 2.49 -12.93
C LEU A 28 -12.67 3.95 -12.99
N ALA A 29 -13.81 4.27 -12.38
CA ALA A 29 -14.31 5.64 -12.24
C ALA A 29 -13.38 6.48 -11.34
N ASP A 30 -12.82 5.88 -10.29
CA ASP A 30 -11.85 6.53 -9.41
C ASP A 30 -10.49 6.76 -10.07
N ASN A 31 -10.10 5.92 -11.04
CA ASN A 31 -8.86 6.10 -11.80
C ASN A 31 -8.87 7.36 -12.67
N LYS A 32 -10.06 7.92 -13.01
CA LYS A 32 -10.19 9.15 -13.79
C LYS A 32 -9.91 10.41 -12.95
N LYS A 33 -9.98 10.32 -11.62
CA LYS A 33 -9.61 11.42 -10.72
C LYS A 33 -8.09 11.40 -10.56
N ARG A 34 -7.42 12.54 -10.81
CA ARG A 34 -6.00 12.72 -10.45
C ARG A 34 -5.87 12.57 -8.93
N ARG A 35 -5.53 11.37 -8.47
CA ARG A 35 -5.29 11.07 -7.07
C ARG A 35 -3.82 11.29 -6.76
N ILE A 36 -3.57 11.95 -5.63
CA ILE A 36 -2.21 12.14 -5.11
C ILE A 36 -1.80 10.81 -4.45
N PRO A 37 -0.66 10.21 -4.84
CA PRO A 37 -0.12 9.06 -4.13
C PRO A 37 0.21 9.43 -2.69
N VAL A 38 -0.18 8.58 -1.74
CA VAL A 38 0.18 8.72 -0.32
C VAL A 38 1.07 7.55 0.06
N TYR A 39 2.23 7.87 0.64
CA TYR A 39 3.13 6.88 1.23
C TYR A 39 2.89 6.83 2.74
N ILE A 40 2.85 5.63 3.30
CA ILE A 40 2.61 5.42 4.72
C ILE A 40 3.62 4.41 5.24
N GLN A 41 4.40 4.81 6.25
CA GLN A 41 5.39 3.98 6.91
C GLN A 41 4.79 3.37 8.18
N HIS A 42 5.04 2.09 8.43
CA HIS A 42 4.59 1.43 9.64
C HIS A 42 5.33 1.95 10.90
N PRO A 43 4.75 1.80 12.10
CA PRO A 43 5.41 2.11 13.36
C PRO A 43 6.66 1.24 13.62
N PHE A 44 7.41 1.62 14.66
CA PHE A 44 8.52 0.81 15.17
C PHE A 44 8.06 -0.62 15.50
N LEU A 45 8.82 -1.62 15.04
CA LEU A 45 8.52 -3.06 15.14
C LEU A 45 7.21 -3.53 14.45
N GLY A 46 6.64 -2.72 13.55
CA GLY A 46 5.50 -3.11 12.72
C GLY A 46 5.91 -3.60 11.32
N THR A 47 4.91 -4.00 10.51
CA THR A 47 5.07 -4.22 9.06
C THR A 47 3.94 -3.50 8.30
N ALA A 48 3.93 -3.56 6.97
CA ALA A 48 2.94 -2.85 6.15
C ALA A 48 1.48 -3.33 6.36
N ASP A 49 1.30 -4.55 6.88
CA ASP A 49 -0.01 -5.15 7.12
C ASP A 49 -0.85 -4.38 8.15
N VAL A 50 -0.23 -3.66 9.09
CA VAL A 50 -0.90 -2.89 10.16
C VAL A 50 -2.01 -1.97 9.65
N PHE A 51 -1.91 -1.51 8.40
CA PHE A 51 -2.87 -0.62 7.78
C PHE A 51 -4.07 -1.31 7.13
N VAL A 52 -4.04 -2.63 6.96
CA VAL A 52 -5.08 -3.43 6.26
C VAL A 52 -5.72 -4.53 7.13
N LEU A 53 -5.22 -4.75 8.36
CA LEU A 53 -5.63 -5.87 9.22
C LEU A 53 -7.10 -5.87 9.67
N ARG A 54 -7.75 -4.71 9.81
CA ARG A 54 -9.09 -4.61 10.44
C ARG A 54 -10.26 -4.64 9.44
N GLY A 55 -9.99 -4.95 8.17
CA GLY A 55 -11.02 -5.00 7.13
C GLY A 55 -11.48 -3.61 6.65
N PRO A 56 -12.33 -3.56 5.61
CA PRO A 56 -12.56 -2.35 4.80
C PRO A 56 -13.23 -1.18 5.55
N GLU A 57 -13.88 -1.44 6.68
CA GLU A 57 -14.55 -0.42 7.50
C GLU A 57 -13.57 0.29 8.45
N LEU A 58 -12.47 -0.37 8.83
CA LEU A 58 -11.56 0.05 9.90
C LEU A 58 -10.09 0.09 9.45
N SER A 59 -9.84 -0.13 8.17
CA SER A 59 -8.50 -0.19 7.57
C SER A 59 -8.53 0.35 6.15
N LEU A 60 -7.34 0.58 5.60
CA LEU A 60 -7.14 1.17 4.29
C LEU A 60 -7.60 0.30 3.12
#